data_AF-A0A495Z4Y6-F1
#
_entry.id   AF-A0A495Z4Y6-F1
#
_cell.length_a   1.000
_cell.length_b   1.000
_cell.length_c   1.000
_cell.angle_alpha   90.00
_cell.angle_beta   90.00
_cell.angle_gamma   90.00
#
_symmetry.space_group_name_H-M   'P 1'
#
loop_
_entity.id
_entity.type
_entity.pdbx_description
1 polymer ?
#
loop_
_entity_poly.entity_id
_entity_poly.type
_entity_poly.pdbx_seq_one_letter_code
_entity_poly.pdbx_strand_id
1 'polypeptide(L)'
;MFEIHPSGLKRSQNIAGIAGGIGFILGTVIPGVAIFTHRWHCPFGDGIFQTLGFLAITGFISAIVVGNLVAFLLIGIAKSLQSSRKTSRRKGDLDGN
;
A
#
# COMPACT_ATOMS: atom_id res chain seq x y z
N MET A 1 -0.72 -26.98 -13.94
CA MET A 1 0.60 -26.36 -13.66
C MET A 1 0.45 -24.89 -14.01
N PHE A 2 0.30 -24.02 -13.00
CA PHE A 2 0.15 -22.58 -13.25
C PHE A 2 1.52 -22.03 -13.64
N GLU A 3 1.73 -21.78 -14.93
CA GLU A 3 2.83 -20.94 -15.42
C GLU A 3 2.61 -19.53 -14.89
N ILE A 4 3.19 -19.25 -13.73
CA ILE A 4 3.32 -17.91 -13.18
C ILE A 4 4.37 -17.23 -14.06
N HIS A 5 3.90 -16.50 -15.07
CA HIS A 5 4.75 -15.68 -15.92
C HIS A 5 5.61 -14.75 -15.01
N PRO A 6 6.93 -14.96 -14.91
CA PRO A 6 7.78 -14.32 -13.89
C PRO A 6 7.89 -12.79 -14.06
N SER A 7 7.48 -12.26 -15.21
CA SER A 7 7.44 -10.83 -15.51
C SER A 7 6.33 -10.08 -14.76
N GLY A 8 5.22 -10.74 -14.41
CA GLY A 8 4.12 -10.13 -13.65
C GLY A 8 4.46 -9.93 -12.17
N LEU A 9 5.13 -10.92 -11.57
CA LEU A 9 5.48 -10.94 -10.14
C LEU A 9 6.53 -9.88 -9.78
N LYS A 10 7.50 -9.64 -10.67
CA LYS A 10 8.55 -8.63 -10.48
C LYS A 10 8.00 -7.21 -10.52
N ARG A 11 6.97 -6.96 -11.36
CA ARG A 11 6.30 -5.67 -11.47
C ARG A 11 5.41 -5.38 -10.26
N SER A 12 4.69 -6.38 -9.76
CA SER A 12 3.86 -6.24 -8.55
C SER A 12 4.68 -6.09 -7.28
N GLN A 13 5.82 -6.79 -7.13
CA GLN A 13 6.77 -6.57 -6.04
C GLN A 13 7.35 -5.15 -6.06
N ASN A 14 7.67 -4.62 -7.24
CA ASN A 14 8.18 -3.25 -7.35
C ASN A 14 7.13 -2.22 -6.92
N ILE A 15 5.87 -2.41 -7.31
CA ILE A 15 4.75 -1.54 -6.89
C ILE A 15 4.53 -1.62 -5.38
N ALA A 16 4.56 -2.83 -4.80
CA ALA A 16 4.42 -3.02 -3.35
C ALA A 16 5.58 -2.38 -2.57
N GLY A 17 6.81 -2.49 -3.09
CA GLY A 17 7.99 -1.84 -2.50
C GLY A 17 7.90 -0.32 -2.55
N ILE A 18 7.49 0.25 -3.69
CA ILE A 18 7.28 1.71 -3.84
C ILE A 18 6.15 2.18 -2.92
N ALA A 19 5.03 1.45 -2.85
CA ALA A 19 3.92 1.77 -1.96
C ALA A 19 4.33 1.74 -0.48
N GLY A 20 5.10 0.72 -0.08
CA GLY A 20 5.66 0.62 1.27
C GLY A 20 6.61 1.78 1.58
N GLY A 21 7.49 2.14 0.64
CA GLY A 21 8.39 3.29 0.78
C GLY A 21 7.65 4.62 0.94
N ILE A 22 6.61 4.87 0.13
CA ILE A 22 5.76 6.05 0.25
C ILE A 22 5.03 6.05 1.59
N GLY A 23 4.48 4.91 2.01
CA GLY A 23 3.81 4.77 3.30
C GLY A 23 4.75 5.04 4.48
N PHE A 24 6.01 4.62 4.38
CA PHE A 24 7.04 4.91 5.37
C PHE A 24 7.33 6.41 5.47
N ILE A 25 7.54 7.07 4.32
CA ILE A 25 7.82 8.51 4.27
C ILE A 25 6.65 9.29 4.87
N LEU A 26 5.42 9.00 4.46
CA LEU A 26 4.22 9.66 5.00
C LEU A 26 4.07 9.43 6.51
N GLY A 27 4.26 8.19 6.96
CA GLY A 27 4.17 7.82 8.38
C GLY A 27 5.25 8.43 9.26
N THR A 28 6.37 8.86 8.67
CA THR A 28 7.47 9.51 9.39
C THR A 28 7.34 11.03 9.33
N VAL A 29 7.02 11.59 8.16
CA VAL A 29 6.95 13.04 7.93
C VAL A 29 5.80 13.68 8.68
N ILE A 30 4.61 13.07 8.72
CA ILE A 30 3.44 13.63 9.40
C ILE A 30 3.72 13.86 10.91
N PRO A 31 4.10 12.83 11.69
CA PRO A 31 4.46 13.03 13.09
C PRO A 31 5.70 13.91 13.25
N GLY A 32 6.68 13.83 12.33
CA GLY A 32 7.85 14.70 12.35
C GLY A 32 7.48 16.18 12.26
N VAL A 33 6.66 16.55 11.28
CA VAL A 33 6.17 17.93 11.10
C VAL A 33 5.35 18.37 12.32
N ALA A 34 4.51 17.49 12.89
CA ALA A 34 3.75 17.79 14.10
C ALA A 34 4.68 18.10 15.29
N ILE A 35 5.71 17.29 15.51
CA ILE A 35 6.67 17.47 16.61
C ILE A 35 7.49 18.75 16.41
N PHE A 36 8.05 18.97 15.22
CA PHE A 36 8.94 20.09 14.96
C PHE A 36 8.22 21.44 14.77
N THR A 37 7.04 21.43 14.15
CA THR A 37 6.33 22.68 13.79
C THR A 37 5.29 23.06 14.85
N HIS A 38 4.56 22.09 15.39
CA HIS A 38 3.50 22.34 16.37
C HIS A 38 3.95 22.11 17.81
N ARG A 39 5.25 21.87 18.06
CA ARG A 39 5.82 21.53 19.37
C ARG A 39 5.06 20.41 20.08
N TRP A 40 4.57 19.46 19.31
CA TRP A 40 3.82 18.35 19.86
C TRP A 40 4.77 17.46 20.65
N HIS A 41 4.47 17.23 21.94
CA HIS A 41 5.30 16.36 22.76
C HIS A 41 5.22 14.92 22.28
N CYS A 42 6.37 14.28 22.17
CA CYS A 42 6.43 12.86 21.87
C CYS A 42 5.86 12.07 23.06
N PRO A 43 4.94 11.12 22.86
CA PRO A 43 4.34 10.36 23.96
C PRO A 43 5.35 9.45 24.68
N PHE A 44 6.51 9.21 24.07
CA PHE A 44 7.61 8.42 24.63
C PHE A 44 8.68 9.27 25.34
N GLY A 45 8.49 10.59 25.43
CA GLY A 45 9.42 11.55 26.04
C GLY A 45 10.11 12.47 25.03
N ASP A 46 10.81 13.49 25.55
CA ASP A 46 11.48 14.54 24.76
C ASP A 46 12.93 14.21 24.36
N GLY A 47 13.41 12.99 24.67
CA GLY A 47 14.72 12.55 24.26
C GLY A 47 14.79 12.37 22.76
N ILE A 48 15.88 12.84 22.14
CA ILE A 48 16.12 12.70 20.68
C ILE A 48 15.99 11.23 20.24
N PHE A 49 16.52 10.30 21.03
CA PHE A 49 16.39 8.85 20.76
C PHE A 49 14.94 8.35 20.82
N GLN A 50 14.13 8.87 21.73
CA GLN A 50 12.71 8.50 21.87
C GLN A 50 11.90 9.05 20.70
N THR A 51 12.15 10.30 20.30
CA THR A 51 11.54 10.93 19.13
C THR A 51 11.90 10.18 17.85
N LEU A 52 13.17 9.86 17.65
CA LEU A 52 13.63 9.11 16.48
C LEU A 52 13.04 7.69 16.45
N GLY A 53 12.99 7.02 17.60
CA GLY A 53 12.37 5.69 17.73
C GLY A 53 10.87 5.73 17.42
N PHE A 54 10.15 6.72 17.94
CA PHE A 54 8.74 6.92 17.63
C PHE A 54 8.51 7.16 16.14
N LEU A 55 9.29 8.04 15.52
CA LEU A 55 9.25 8.32 14.09
C LEU A 55 9.48 7.06 13.26
N ALA A 56 10.48 6.25 13.59
CA ALA A 56 10.79 5.01 12.90
C ALA A 56 9.67 3.96 13.05
N ILE A 57 9.13 3.78 14.25
CA ILE A 57 8.03 2.84 14.51
C ILE A 57 6.77 3.26 13.75
N THR A 58 6.42 4.56 13.81
CA THR A 58 5.21 5.09 13.17
C THR A 58 5.33 5.01 11.64
N GLY A 59 6.50 5.34 11.10
CA GLY A 59 6.85 5.12 9.69
C GLY A 59 6.70 3.67 9.29
N PHE A 60 7.25 2.73 10.06
CA PHE A 60 7.17 1.30 9.76
C PHE A 60 5.73 0.77 9.77
N ILE A 61 4.94 1.11 10.79
CA ILE A 61 3.53 0.73 10.87
C ILE A 61 2.76 1.29 9.68
N SER A 62 2.96 2.56 9.34
CA SER A 62 2.34 3.19 8.18
C SER A 62 2.71 2.49 6.86
N ALA A 63 3.98 2.11 6.68
CA ALA A 63 4.43 1.36 5.51
C ALA A 63 3.68 0.04 5.35
N ILE A 64 3.49 -0.70 6.45
CA ILE A 64 2.73 -1.96 6.47
C ILE A 64 1.27 -1.70 6.10
N VAL A 65 0.64 -0.68 6.71
CA VAL A 65 -0.77 -0.37 6.45
C VAL A 65 -0.98 0.02 4.99
N VAL A 66 -0.16 0.94 4.45
CA VAL A 66 -0.25 1.40 3.05
C VAL A 66 0.06 0.26 2.08
N GLY A 67 1.10 -0.54 2.34
CA GLY A 67 1.44 -1.70 1.52
C GLY A 67 0.30 -2.72 1.44
N ASN A 68 -0.34 -3.01 2.58
CA ASN A 68 -1.51 -3.89 2.63
C ASN A 68 -2.72 -3.26 1.91
N LEU A 69 -2.97 -1.97 2.08
CA LEU A 69 -4.06 -1.27 1.40
C LEU A 69 -3.93 -1.36 -0.12
N VAL A 70 -2.72 -1.16 -0.64
CA VAL A 70 -2.42 -1.29 -2.07
C VAL A 70 -2.61 -2.74 -2.55
N ALA A 71 -2.21 -3.74 -1.75
CA ALA A 71 -2.46 -5.14 -2.08
C ALA A 71 -3.96 -5.45 -2.20
N PHE A 72 -4.77 -4.99 -1.24
CA PHE A 72 -6.23 -5.11 -1.30
C PHE A 72 -6.82 -4.40 -2.51
N LEU A 73 -6.34 -3.19 -2.83
CA LEU A 73 -6.79 -2.44 -3.99
C LEU A 73 -6.51 -3.20 -5.30
N LEU A 74 -5.31 -3.76 -5.45
CA LEU A 74 -4.91 -4.56 -6.62
C LEU A 74 -5.76 -5.82 -6.75
N ILE A 75 -6.02 -6.52 -5.64
CA ILE A 75 -6.92 -7.70 -5.62
C ILE A 75 -8.35 -7.30 -6.02
N GLY A 76 -8.85 -6.18 -5.51
CA GLY A 76 -10.16 -5.63 -5.85
C GLY A 76 -10.29 -5.30 -7.34
N ILE A 77 -9.29 -4.60 -7.90
CA ILE A 77 -9.23 -4.28 -9.34
C ILE A 77 -9.18 -5.57 -10.17
N ALA A 78 -8.35 -6.54 -9.78
CA ALA A 78 -8.25 -7.81 -10.49
C ALA A 78 -9.59 -8.59 -10.50
N LYS A 79 -10.29 -8.64 -9.35
CA LYS A 79 -11.64 -9.23 -9.26
C LYS A 79 -12.66 -8.46 -10.09
N SER A 80 -12.65 -7.13 -10.06
CA SER A 80 -13.55 -6.29 -10.86
C SER A 80 -13.35 -6.48 -12.36
N LEU A 81 -12.09 -6.54 -12.82
CA LEU A 81 -11.76 -6.84 -14.21
C LEU A 81 -12.19 -8.25 -14.64
N GLN A 82 -12.00 -9.25 -13.78
CA GLN A 82 -12.47 -10.62 -14.05
C GLN A 82 -14.00 -10.71 -14.14
N SER A 83 -14.71 -9.98 -13.26
CA SER A 83 -16.17 -9.92 -13.29
C SER A 83 -16.67 -9.26 -14.58
N SER A 84 -16.07 -8.13 -14.99
CA SER A 84 -16.41 -7.44 -16.24
C SER A 84 -16.14 -8.31 -17.49
N ARG A 85 -15.06 -9.11 -17.48
CA ARG A 85 -14.77 -10.06 -18.56
C ARG A 85 -15.79 -11.20 -18.64
N LYS A 86 -16.28 -11.71 -17.50
CA LYS A 86 -17.35 -12.73 -17.49
C LYS A 86 -18.67 -12.18 -18.02
N THR A 87 -19.03 -10.95 -17.66
CA THR A 87 -20.26 -10.30 -18.14
C THR A 87 -20.20 -10.03 -19.65
N SER A 88 -19.06 -9.58 -20.18
CA SER A 88 -18.90 -9.34 -21.62
C SER A 88 -18.94 -10.63 -22.45
N ARG A 89 -18.46 -11.76 -21.90
CA ARG A 89 -18.52 -13.07 -22.57
C ARG A 89 -19.95 -13.63 -22.65
N ARG A 90 -20.79 -13.36 -21.65
CA ARG A 90 -22.21 -13.74 -21.67
C ARG A 90 -23.03 -12.92 -22.67
N LYS A 91 -22.67 -11.66 -22.90
CA LYS A 91 -23.39 -10.78 -23.84
C LYS A 91 -23.12 -11.15 -25.30
N GLY A 92 -21.89 -11.56 -25.64
CA GLY A 92 -21.56 -12.04 -26.99
C GLY A 92 -22.16 -13.40 -27.36
N ASP A 93 -22.59 -14.21 -26.39
CA ASP A 93 -23.23 -15.52 -26.60
C ASP A 93 -24.75 -15.40 -26.84
N LEU A 94 -25.37 -14.30 -26.39
CA LEU A 94 -26.81 -14.02 -26.52
C LEU A 94 -27.18 -13.23 -27.79
N ASP A 95 -26.22 -12.49 -28.38
CA ASP A 95 -26.42 -11.76 -29.65
C ASP A 95 -26.05 -12.61 -30.89
N GLY A 96 -25.67 -13.88 -30.69
CA GLY A 96 -25.21 -14.81 -31.74
C GLY A 96 -26.20 -15.93 -32.11
N ASN A 97 -27.44 -15.87 -31.64
CA ASN A 97 -28.53 -16.80 -31.97
C ASN A 97 -29.77 -16.04 -32.44
#